data_AF-A0AAE3EXT7-F1
#
_entry.id   AF-A0AAE3EXT7-F1
#
_cell.length_a   1.000
_cell.length_b   1.000
_cell.length_c   1.000
_cell.angle_alpha   90.00
_cell.angle_beta   90.00
_cell.angle_gamma   90.00
#
_symmetry.space_group_name_H-M   'P 1'
#
loop_
_entity.id
_entity.type
_entity.pdbx_description
1 polymer ?
#
loop_
_entity_poly.entity_id
_entity_poly.type
_entity_poly.pdbx_seq_one_letter_code
_entity_poly.pdbx_strand_id
1 'polypeptide(L)'
;MDKGCKSVVCTHTEDTDMVVGVWEDGPIGSFRGGRSGKIGFGGTAFGELGNSQIGPFEWYRPLIVQIIEFFRTGRAPVKKEETFEIYAFMEAADESKRKGGIPVSLESLFPKLKE
;
A
#
# COMPACT_ATOMS: atom_id res chain seq x y z
N MET A 1 13.46 -0.72 -0.28
CA MET A 1 12.23 -1.51 -0.41
C MET A 1 12.29 -2.13 -1.78
N ASP A 2 12.46 -3.44 -1.83
CA ASP A 2 12.35 -4.14 -3.11
C ASP A 2 10.96 -3.90 -3.67
N LYS A 3 10.99 -3.40 -4.90
CA LYS A 3 9.82 -3.08 -5.70
C LYS A 3 9.07 -4.36 -6.03
N GLY A 4 7.75 -4.25 -6.19
CA GLY A 4 6.97 -5.31 -6.83
C GLY A 4 6.37 -6.32 -5.87
N CYS A 5 5.29 -5.90 -5.21
CA CYS A 5 4.30 -6.86 -4.73
C CYS A 5 3.89 -7.78 -5.90
N LYS A 6 3.89 -9.09 -5.66
CA LYS A 6 3.62 -10.11 -6.69
C LYS A 6 2.13 -10.37 -6.79
N SER A 7 1.47 -10.53 -5.66
CA SER A 7 0.05 -10.82 -5.60
C SER A 7 -0.61 -10.17 -4.39
N VAL A 8 -1.90 -9.86 -4.56
CA VAL A 8 -2.74 -9.28 -3.51
C VAL A 8 -4.02 -10.09 -3.38
N VAL A 9 -4.43 -10.33 -2.15
CA VAL A 9 -5.73 -10.92 -1.78
C VAL A 9 -6.47 -9.92 -0.92
N CYS A 10 -7.78 -9.76 -1.17
CA CYS A 10 -8.66 -8.94 -0.34
C CYS A 10 -9.85 -9.77 0.15
N THR A 11 -9.99 -9.87 1.47
CA THR A 11 -11.21 -10.36 2.11
C THR A 11 -12.08 -9.16 2.49
N HIS A 12 -13.25 -9.07 1.87
CA HIS A 12 -14.18 -7.96 2.04
C HIS A 12 -15.39 -8.34 2.91
N THR A 13 -15.75 -7.44 3.82
CA THR A 13 -17.07 -7.38 4.47
C THR A 13 -17.60 -5.94 4.41
N GLU A 14 -18.87 -5.73 4.77
CA GLU A 14 -19.51 -4.41 4.79
C GLU A 14 -18.72 -3.36 5.61
N ASP A 15 -18.08 -3.78 6.70
CA ASP A 15 -17.38 -2.89 7.64
C ASP A 15 -15.85 -2.96 7.58
N THR A 16 -15.27 -3.98 6.95
CA THR A 16 -13.81 -4.17 6.92
C THR A 16 -13.31 -4.67 5.57
N ASP A 17 -12.12 -4.23 5.19
CA ASP A 17 -11.27 -4.91 4.21
C ASP A 17 -10.02 -5.43 4.93
N MET A 18 -9.66 -6.68 4.68
CA MET A 18 -8.36 -7.22 5.06
C MET A 18 -7.61 -7.57 3.78
N VAL A 19 -6.54 -6.83 3.50
CA VAL A 19 -5.73 -6.96 2.30
C VAL A 19 -4.38 -7.55 2.69
N VAL A 20 -3.93 -8.57 1.96
CA VAL A 20 -2.61 -9.19 2.13
C VAL A 20 -1.88 -9.16 0.80
N GLY A 21 -0.71 -8.53 0.78
CA GLY A 21 0.23 -8.57 -0.32
C GLY A 21 1.37 -9.55 -0.04
N VAL A 22 1.85 -10.21 -1.08
CA VAL A 22 3.03 -11.07 -1.03
C VAL A 22 4.07 -10.51 -1.99
N TRP A 23 5.31 -10.37 -1.52
CA TRP A 23 6.46 -9.91 -2.30
C TRP A 23 7.31 -11.10 -2.76
N GLU A 24 8.21 -10.84 -3.71
CA GLU A 24 9.22 -11.81 -4.13
C GLU A 24 10.01 -12.32 -2.92
N ASP A 25 10.37 -13.60 -2.92
CA ASP A 25 11.07 -14.29 -1.81
C ASP A 25 10.26 -14.44 -0.51
N GLY A 26 8.96 -14.09 -0.51
CA GLY A 26 8.01 -14.43 0.54
C GLY A 26 7.67 -13.40 1.63
N PRO A 27 8.27 -12.19 1.74
CA PRO A 27 7.76 -11.17 2.65
C PRO A 27 6.28 -10.88 2.40
N ILE A 28 5.55 -10.64 3.48
CA ILE A 28 4.13 -10.31 3.41
C ILE A 28 3.86 -8.97 4.08
N GLY A 29 2.90 -8.24 3.54
CA GLY A 29 2.35 -7.03 4.14
C GLY A 29 0.85 -7.17 4.25
N SER A 30 0.26 -6.73 5.37
CA SER A 30 -1.19 -6.69 5.52
C SER A 30 -1.69 -5.29 5.87
N PHE A 31 -2.85 -4.96 5.33
CA PHE A 31 -3.56 -3.72 5.58
C PHE A 31 -4.99 -4.03 5.98
N ARG A 32 -5.44 -3.44 7.08
CA ARG A 32 -6.83 -3.51 7.54
C ARG A 32 -7.50 -2.16 7.36
N GLY A 33 -8.44 -2.08 6.42
CA GLY A 33 -9.35 -0.95 6.29
C GLY A 33 -10.58 -1.14 7.17
N GLY A 34 -10.87 -0.20 8.07
CA GLY A 34 -12.10 -0.18 8.87
C GLY A 34 -13.03 0.95 8.44
N ARG A 35 -14.33 0.69 8.34
CA ARG A 35 -15.36 1.70 7.98
C ARG A 35 -16.26 2.07 9.16
N SER A 36 -16.24 1.29 10.22
CA SER A 36 -17.01 1.52 11.44
C SER A 36 -16.20 1.16 12.70
N GLY A 37 -16.70 1.59 13.86
CA GLY A 37 -16.05 1.38 15.16
C GLY A 37 -14.84 2.28 15.39
N LYS A 38 -13.94 1.86 16.29
CA LYS A 38 -12.69 2.58 16.58
C LYS A 38 -11.66 2.29 15.49
N ILE A 39 -11.34 3.30 14.70
CA ILE A 39 -10.34 3.22 13.63
C ILE A 39 -9.01 3.75 14.18
N GLY A 40 -7.95 2.95 14.07
CA GLY A 40 -6.58 3.35 14.38
C GLY A 40 -5.77 3.57 13.11
N PHE A 41 -4.67 4.31 13.24
CA PHE A 41 -3.71 4.51 12.16
C PHE A 41 -2.32 4.12 12.66
N GLY A 42 -1.64 3.25 11.92
CA GLY A 42 -0.37 2.65 12.34
C GLY A 42 -0.16 1.28 11.74
N GLY A 43 0.91 0.65 12.18
CA GLY A 43 1.28 -0.70 11.77
C GLY A 43 2.42 -1.23 12.62
N THR A 44 2.82 -2.47 12.37
CA THR A 44 3.99 -3.07 12.98
C THR A 44 4.85 -3.66 11.88
N ALA A 45 6.12 -3.27 11.84
CA ALA A 45 7.11 -3.89 11.00
C ALA A 45 7.79 -5.01 11.78
N PHE A 46 7.90 -6.18 11.16
CA PHE A 46 8.58 -7.35 11.70
C PHE A 46 9.86 -7.55 10.88
N GLY A 47 11.01 -7.57 11.54
CA GLY A 47 12.30 -7.73 10.89
C GLY A 47 13.24 -8.61 11.70
N GLU A 48 14.36 -8.97 11.11
CA GLU A 48 15.37 -9.85 11.72
C GLU A 48 15.94 -9.30 13.03
N LEU A 49 16.02 -7.96 13.14
CA LEU A 49 16.52 -7.27 14.32
C LEU A 49 15.44 -7.00 15.38
N GLY A 50 14.19 -7.39 15.11
CA GLY A 50 13.05 -7.23 16.00
C GLY A 50 11.87 -6.51 15.36
N ASN A 51 10.91 -6.16 16.22
CA ASN A 51 9.63 -5.60 15.81
C ASN A 51 9.58 -4.10 16.16
N SER A 52 9.03 -3.29 15.25
CA SER A 52 8.90 -1.85 15.44
C SER A 52 7.48 -1.37 15.13
N GLN A 53 6.98 -0.43 15.94
CA GLN A 53 5.70 0.22 15.68
C GLN A 53 5.88 1.33 14.64
N ILE A 54 4.97 1.38 13.67
CA ILE A 54 4.91 2.46 12.68
C ILE A 54 4.02 3.57 13.24
N GLY A 55 4.63 4.71 13.54
CA GLY A 55 4.02 5.86 14.18
C GLY A 55 4.76 6.27 15.47
N PRO A 56 4.27 7.29 16.21
CA PRO A 56 3.10 8.12 15.91
C PRO A 56 3.32 8.97 14.67
N PHE A 57 2.26 9.24 13.92
CA PHE A 57 2.36 10.07 12.73
C PHE A 57 2.33 11.54 13.12
N GLU A 58 3.34 12.28 12.71
CA GLU A 58 3.22 13.73 12.66
C GLU A 58 2.10 14.08 11.65
N TRP A 59 1.27 15.04 12.02
CA TRP A 59 0.16 15.54 11.19
C TRP A 59 0.69 16.17 9.89
N TYR A 60 -0.10 17.00 9.20
CA TYR A 60 0.23 17.52 7.87
C TYR A 60 1.58 18.23 7.68
N ARG A 61 2.29 18.64 8.74
CA ARG A 61 3.50 19.45 8.62
C ARG A 61 4.60 18.81 7.74
N PRO A 62 5.02 17.55 7.92
CA PRO A 62 6.07 16.96 7.08
C PRO A 62 5.64 16.86 5.61
N LEU A 63 4.35 16.59 5.34
CA LEU A 63 3.80 16.60 3.99
C LEU A 63 3.93 17.98 3.34
N ILE A 64 3.50 19.04 4.04
CA ILE A 64 3.56 20.42 3.52
C ILE A 64 5.01 20.85 3.25
N VAL A 65 5.96 20.44 4.10
CA VAL A 65 7.40 20.70 3.86
C VAL A 65 7.86 20.09 2.53
N GLN A 66 7.51 18.83 2.26
CA GLN A 66 7.85 18.16 0.99
C GLN A 66 7.17 18.80 -0.21
N ILE A 67 5.92 19.24 -0.08
CA ILE A 67 5.19 19.96 -1.14
C ILE A 67 5.90 21.28 -1.48
N ILE A 68 6.26 22.08 -0.47
CA ILE A 68 6.95 23.36 -0.69
C ILE A 68 8.31 23.13 -1.36
N GLU A 69 9.06 22.11 -0.92
CA GLU A 69 10.37 21.78 -1.50
C GLU A 69 10.25 21.36 -2.97
N PHE A 70 9.22 20.58 -3.31
CA PHE A 70 8.91 20.25 -4.70
C PHE A 70 8.68 21.51 -5.54
N PHE A 71 7.85 22.45 -5.08
CA PHE A 71 7.59 23.69 -5.84
C PHE A 71 8.82 24.60 -5.97
N ARG A 72 9.74 24.57 -5.00
CA ARG A 72 10.99 25.35 -5.06
C ARG A 72 12.02 24.75 -5.99
N THR A 73 12.13 23.43 -6.03
CA THR A 73 13.25 22.73 -6.69
C THR A 73 12.85 22.02 -7.98
N GLY A 74 11.56 21.77 -8.19
CA GLY A 74 11.04 20.90 -9.24
C GLY A 74 11.33 19.41 -9.03
N ARG A 75 11.92 19.00 -7.90
CA ARG A 75 12.29 17.60 -7.63
C ARG A 75 11.20 16.91 -6.82
N ALA A 76 10.55 15.91 -7.42
CA ALA A 76 9.53 15.13 -6.73
C ALA A 76 10.13 14.38 -5.52
N PRO A 77 9.46 14.36 -4.35
CA PRO A 77 9.97 13.71 -3.14
C PRO A 77 9.88 12.17 -3.21
N VAL A 78 9.12 11.64 -4.17
CA VAL A 78 8.95 10.22 -4.45
C VAL A 78 9.09 9.98 -5.95
N LYS A 79 9.49 8.77 -6.35
CA LYS A 79 9.60 8.41 -7.76
C LYS A 79 8.22 8.07 -8.32
N LYS A 80 7.95 8.42 -9.58
CA LYS A 80 6.66 8.12 -10.23
C LYS A 80 6.33 6.62 -10.19
N GLU A 81 7.33 5.75 -10.30
CA GLU A 81 7.17 4.31 -10.27
C GLU A 81 6.60 3.84 -8.93
N GLU A 82 6.98 4.46 -7.82
CA GLU A 82 6.46 4.13 -6.49
C GLU A 82 4.97 4.49 -6.39
N THR A 83 4.57 5.61 -6.99
CA THR A 83 3.15 5.99 -7.09
C THR A 83 2.36 4.98 -7.91
N PHE A 84 2.88 4.52 -9.05
CA PHE A 84 2.22 3.49 -9.85
C PHE A 84 2.10 2.15 -9.11
N GLU A 85 3.11 1.75 -8.35
CA GLU A 85 3.05 0.52 -7.54
C GLU A 85 1.95 0.59 -6.46
N ILE A 86 1.78 1.75 -5.82
CA ILE A 86 0.68 1.98 -4.87
C ILE A 86 -0.68 1.81 -5.56
N TYR A 87 -0.87 2.42 -6.74
CA TYR A 87 -2.13 2.26 -7.49
C TYR A 87 -2.35 0.82 -7.97
N ALA A 88 -1.30 0.14 -8.43
CA ALA A 88 -1.39 -1.25 -8.86
C ALA A 88 -1.79 -2.18 -7.69
N PHE A 89 -1.24 -1.95 -6.50
CA PHE A 89 -1.63 -2.68 -5.29
C PHE A 89 -3.11 -2.45 -4.93
N MET A 90 -3.57 -1.18 -4.98
CA MET A 90 -4.97 -0.84 -4.70
C MET A 90 -5.94 -1.46 -5.72
N GLU A 91 -5.61 -1.41 -7.02
CA GLU A 91 -6.43 -2.05 -8.06
C GLU A 91 -6.44 -3.58 -7.91
N ALA A 92 -5.30 -4.19 -7.54
CA ALA A 92 -5.25 -5.63 -7.28
C ALA A 92 -6.13 -6.04 -6.09
N ALA A 93 -6.15 -5.23 -5.04
CA ALA A 93 -7.03 -5.45 -3.90
C ALA A 93 -8.52 -5.35 -4.30
N ASP A 94 -8.90 -4.33 -5.08
CA ASP A 94 -10.28 -4.17 -5.52
C ASP A 94 -10.71 -5.26 -6.52
N GLU A 95 -9.82 -5.65 -7.44
CA GLU A 95 -10.05 -6.76 -8.37
C GLU A 95 -10.17 -8.10 -7.63
N SER A 96 -9.36 -8.33 -6.59
CA SER A 96 -9.48 -9.52 -5.73
C SER A 96 -10.85 -9.57 -5.07
N LYS A 97 -11.32 -8.44 -4.54
CA LYS A 97 -12.67 -8.30 -3.99
C LYS A 97 -13.74 -8.60 -5.04
N ARG A 98 -13.67 -8.03 -6.25
CA ARG A 98 -14.62 -8.29 -7.35
C ARG A 98 -14.69 -9.78 -7.71
N LYS A 99 -13.58 -10.51 -7.56
CA LYS A 99 -13.49 -11.95 -7.83
C LYS A 99 -13.74 -12.85 -6.62
N GLY A 100 -14.29 -12.30 -5.53
CA GLY A 100 -14.63 -13.09 -4.34
C GLY A 100 -13.42 -13.49 -3.49
N GLY A 101 -12.37 -12.67 -3.48
CA GLY A 101 -11.21 -12.82 -2.60
C GLY A 101 -10.14 -13.79 -3.10
N ILE A 102 -10.06 -14.02 -4.41
CA ILE A 102 -8.96 -14.81 -4.99
C ILE A 102 -7.69 -13.96 -5.16
N PRO A 103 -6.49 -14.55 -5.16
CA PRO A 103 -5.25 -13.83 -5.43
C PRO A 103 -5.24 -13.19 -6.82
N VAL A 104 -4.82 -11.92 -6.89
CA VAL A 104 -4.62 -11.18 -8.14
C VAL A 104 -3.15 -10.81 -8.27
N SER A 105 -2.54 -11.18 -9.40
CA SER A 105 -1.16 -10.83 -9.73
C SER A 105 -1.07 -9.38 -10.23
N LEU A 106 -0.11 -8.60 -9.72
CA LEU A 106 0.12 -7.24 -10.21
C LEU A 106 0.61 -7.23 -11.66
N GLU A 107 1.35 -8.24 -12.10
CA GLU A 107 1.79 -8.40 -13.50
C GLU A 107 0.60 -8.46 -14.47
N SER A 108 -0.55 -8.97 -14.03
CA SER A 108 -1.77 -9.01 -14.85
C SER A 108 -2.46 -7.65 -15.02
N LEU A 109 -2.11 -6.67 -14.17
CA LEU A 109 -2.71 -5.33 -14.16
C LEU A 109 -1.83 -4.28 -14.87
N PHE A 110 -0.51 -4.47 -14.88
CA PHE A 110 0.42 -3.57 -15.58
C PHE A 110 0.18 -3.40 -17.09
N PRO A 111 -0.40 -4.34 -17.86
CA PRO A 111 -0.80 -4.08 -19.24
C PRO A 111 -1.80 -2.92 -19.36
N LYS A 112 -2.63 -2.69 -18.34
CA LYS A 112 -3.68 -1.66 -18.32
C LYS A 112 -3.21 -0.29 -17.85
N LEU A 113 -2.04 -0.19 -17.22
CA LEU A 113 -1.53 1.05 -16.60
C LEU A 113 -0.52 1.82 -17.47
N LYS A 114 -0.23 1.32 -18.68
CA LYS A 114 0.69 1.95 -19.64
C LYS A 114 -0.01 2.75 -20.75
N GLU A 115 -1.34 2.82 -20.73
CA GLU A 115 -2.15 3.73 -21.57
C GLU A 115 -2.45 5.02 -20.81
#